data_AF-A0A9P7K4U0-F1
#
_entry.id   AF-A0A9P7K4U0-F1
#
_cell.length_a   1.000
_cell.length_b   1.000
_cell.length_c   1.000
_cell.angle_alpha   90.00
_cell.angle_beta   90.00
_cell.angle_gamma   90.00
#
_symmetry.space_group_name_H-M   'P 1'
#
loop_
_entity.id
_entity.type
_entity.pdbx_description
1 polymer ?
#
loop_
_entity_poly.entity_id
_entity_poly.type
_entity_poly.pdbx_seq_one_letter_code
_entity_poly.pdbx_strand_id
1 'polypeptide(L)'
;MKGVRWCIPLYREDTHPIIRSRMAAPPRFMNSVYADFPDDDSTKTVYLQAPGLTYSGIGDRHVIVWWSNGCTAEARVTQVVQLTGQSGNYSYYTPVAHAQSSSSSEEQSEETNTQISLGRFKRAQRDRLLEVAQAVVYRKDSVVNGCSVWTRDLLQAAVGAGLLAQAKFDEADTQVPLEERRAEA
;
A
#
# COMPACT_ATOMS: atom_id res chain seq x y z
N MET A 1 -61.92 -19.02 19.20
CA MET A 1 -60.44 -19.08 19.34
C MET A 1 -59.93 -17.66 19.07
N LYS A 2 -59.74 -16.80 20.08
CA LYS A 2 -58.55 -16.58 20.95
C LYS A 2 -57.21 -16.46 20.19
N GLY A 3 -56.51 -15.33 20.34
CA GLY A 3 -55.08 -15.14 20.02
C GLY A 3 -54.77 -13.81 19.29
N VAL A 4 -54.79 -12.64 19.94
CA VAL A 4 -53.66 -11.96 20.65
C VAL A 4 -52.66 -11.24 19.71
N ARG A 5 -52.74 -9.90 19.71
CA ARG A 5 -51.64 -8.94 19.37
C ARG A 5 -50.44 -9.18 20.26
N TRP A 6 -49.20 -8.89 19.82
CA TRP A 6 -48.23 -8.03 20.54
C TRP A 6 -46.98 -7.71 19.67
N CYS A 7 -46.61 -6.42 19.72
CA CYS A 7 -45.30 -5.76 19.68
C CYS A 7 -44.22 -6.00 18.60
N ILE A 8 -43.85 -4.88 17.99
CA ILE A 8 -42.57 -4.51 17.35
C ILE A 8 -41.45 -4.46 18.42
N PRO A 9 -40.19 -4.71 18.05
CA PRO A 9 -39.18 -3.70 18.33
C PRO A 9 -38.36 -3.31 17.09
N LEU A 10 -38.09 -2.01 17.04
CA LEU A 10 -37.16 -1.31 16.16
C LEU A 10 -35.79 -2.00 16.18
N TYR A 11 -35.26 -2.34 15.01
CA TYR A 11 -33.82 -2.48 14.82
C TYR A 11 -33.34 -1.29 14.01
N ARG A 12 -32.54 -0.44 14.65
CA ARG A 12 -31.72 0.58 14.00
C ARG A 12 -30.71 -0.14 13.12
N GLU A 13 -30.80 0.06 11.82
CA GLU A 13 -29.66 -0.11 10.94
C GLU A 13 -28.75 1.10 11.15
N ASP A 14 -27.86 1.02 12.15
CA ASP A 14 -26.64 1.84 12.18
C ASP A 14 -25.68 1.26 11.13
N THR A 15 -26.01 1.46 9.85
CA THR A 15 -25.06 1.28 8.76
C THR A 15 -24.07 2.44 8.82
N HIS A 16 -22.99 2.27 9.58
CA HIS A 16 -21.77 3.01 9.29
C HIS A 16 -21.41 2.75 7.84
N PRO A 17 -21.29 3.78 6.98
CA PRO A 17 -20.85 3.56 5.62
C PRO A 17 -19.43 2.99 5.70
N ILE A 18 -19.26 1.74 5.28
CA ILE A 18 -17.98 1.28 4.77
C ILE A 18 -17.74 2.14 3.53
N ILE A 19 -17.10 3.29 3.73
CA ILE A 19 -16.71 4.18 2.64
C ILE A 19 -15.69 3.38 1.83
N ARG A 20 -16.15 2.75 0.75
CA ARG A 20 -15.26 2.36 -0.34
C ARG A 20 -14.63 3.65 -0.83
N SER A 21 -13.37 3.86 -0.43
CA SER A 21 -12.65 5.09 -0.74
C SER A 21 -12.60 5.27 -2.25
N ARG A 22 -13.30 6.29 -2.77
CA ARG A 22 -13.18 6.69 -4.17
C ARG A 22 -11.77 7.24 -4.38
N MET A 23 -11.15 6.88 -5.51
CA MET A 23 -9.81 7.35 -5.89
C MET A 23 -9.72 8.87 -5.73
N ALA A 24 -8.76 9.32 -4.93
CA ALA A 24 -8.33 10.70 -4.98
C ALA A 24 -7.30 10.83 -6.11
N ALA A 25 -7.49 11.79 -7.01
CA ALA A 25 -6.40 12.19 -7.90
C ALA A 25 -5.21 12.64 -7.03
N PRO A 26 -3.96 12.35 -7.43
CA PRO A 26 -2.79 12.87 -6.74
C PRO A 26 -2.95 14.39 -6.55
N PRO A 27 -2.67 14.95 -5.37
CA PRO A 27 -2.67 16.40 -5.19
C PRO A 27 -1.73 17.03 -6.22
N ARG A 28 -1.95 18.29 -6.62
CA ARG A 28 -1.05 19.01 -7.56
C ARG A 28 0.43 19.03 -7.11
N PHE A 29 0.71 18.66 -5.86
CA PHE A 29 2.04 18.57 -5.26
C PHE A 29 2.68 17.17 -5.34
N MET A 30 1.96 16.13 -5.76
CA MET A 30 2.58 14.88 -6.19
C MET A 30 3.08 15.08 -7.62
N ASN A 31 4.34 15.51 -7.74
CA ASN A 31 5.06 15.64 -9.01
C ASN A 31 5.27 14.25 -9.63
N SER A 32 4.18 13.64 -10.10
CA SER A 32 4.27 12.36 -10.77
C SER A 32 4.70 12.54 -12.20
N VAL A 33 5.73 11.80 -12.60
CA VAL A 33 6.26 11.78 -13.97
C VAL A 33 5.70 10.60 -14.77
N TYR A 34 4.59 9.99 -14.33
CA TYR A 34 4.03 8.78 -14.96
C TYR A 34 3.61 9.00 -16.42
N ALA A 35 3.20 10.21 -16.79
CA ALA A 35 2.83 10.52 -18.17
C ALA A 35 4.04 10.37 -19.12
N ASP A 36 5.24 10.75 -18.66
CA ASP A 36 6.48 10.66 -19.43
C ASP A 36 7.16 9.29 -19.29
N PHE A 37 6.95 8.63 -18.15
CA PHE A 37 7.52 7.31 -17.81
C PHE A 37 6.40 6.36 -17.34
N PRO A 38 5.51 5.94 -18.26
CA PRO A 38 4.44 5.02 -17.91
C PRO A 38 5.00 3.65 -17.55
N ASP A 39 4.18 2.84 -16.90
CA ASP A 39 4.50 1.42 -16.81
C ASP A 39 4.41 0.81 -18.22
N ASP A 40 5.32 -0.10 -18.55
CA ASP A 40 5.43 -0.73 -19.87
C ASP A 40 5.09 -2.22 -19.79
N ASP A 41 5.17 -2.94 -20.91
CA ASP A 41 4.85 -4.38 -20.96
C ASP A 41 6.01 -5.29 -20.51
N SER A 42 7.15 -4.72 -20.11
CA SER A 42 8.29 -5.50 -19.67
C SER A 42 7.99 -6.24 -18.36
N THR A 43 8.68 -7.35 -18.13
CA THR A 43 8.62 -8.06 -16.85
C THR A 43 9.56 -7.39 -15.86
N LYS A 44 9.01 -6.90 -14.74
CA LYS A 44 9.72 -6.08 -13.76
C LYS A 44 9.81 -6.79 -12.42
N THR A 45 10.92 -6.57 -11.72
CA THR A 45 10.99 -6.96 -10.31
C THR A 45 10.19 -5.96 -9.49
N VAL A 46 9.27 -6.47 -8.67
CA VAL A 46 8.52 -5.69 -7.69
C VAL A 46 9.22 -5.84 -6.35
N TYR A 47 9.37 -4.74 -5.63
CA TYR A 47 10.06 -4.69 -4.34
C TYR A 47 9.14 -4.21 -3.23
N LEU A 48 9.34 -4.74 -2.04
CA LEU A 48 8.93 -4.15 -0.78
C LEU A 48 10.13 -3.40 -0.20
N GLN A 49 9.94 -2.19 0.29
CA GLN A 49 10.99 -1.42 0.94
C GLN A 49 10.47 -0.80 2.24
N ALA A 50 11.31 -0.85 3.28
CA ALA A 50 11.06 -0.21 4.56
C ALA A 50 12.38 0.30 5.17
N PRO A 51 12.35 1.36 5.99
CA PRO A 51 13.53 1.87 6.68
C PRO A 51 14.02 0.86 7.72
N GLY A 52 15.22 0.31 7.47
CA GLY A 52 16.02 -0.60 8.30
C GLY A 52 15.30 -1.68 9.12
N LEU A 53 16.08 -2.42 9.93
CA LEU A 53 15.54 -3.25 11.03
C LEU A 53 15.26 -2.42 12.29
N THR A 54 15.93 -1.28 12.44
CA THR A 54 15.78 -0.38 13.58
C THR A 54 14.81 0.73 13.25
N TYR A 55 13.58 0.59 13.75
CA TYR A 55 12.62 1.68 13.81
C TYR A 55 12.65 2.29 15.21
N SER A 56 12.88 3.60 15.33
CA SER A 56 13.01 4.30 16.62
C SER A 56 11.70 4.37 17.41
N GLY A 57 10.58 3.92 16.85
CA GLY A 57 9.26 3.99 17.45
C GLY A 57 8.58 5.36 17.35
N ILE A 58 9.24 6.35 16.74
CA ILE A 58 8.72 7.72 16.60
C ILE A 58 8.36 7.99 15.14
N GLY A 59 7.06 8.15 14.87
CA GLY A 59 6.50 8.42 13.53
C GLY A 59 5.65 7.26 12.99
N ASP A 60 5.48 7.20 11.66
CA ASP A 60 5.00 6.00 10.97
C ASP A 60 6.16 5.35 10.21
N ARG A 61 6.32 4.03 10.33
CA ARG A 61 7.27 3.27 9.50
C ARG A 61 6.76 3.30 8.07
N HIS A 62 7.40 4.10 7.21
CA HIS A 62 7.03 4.15 5.80
C HIS A 62 7.41 2.84 5.10
N VAL A 63 6.40 2.07 4.71
CA VAL A 63 6.57 0.85 3.94
C VAL A 63 5.98 1.10 2.56
N ILE A 64 6.75 0.78 1.52
CA ILE A 64 6.36 1.02 0.14
C ILE A 64 6.54 -0.25 -0.70
N VAL A 65 5.65 -0.44 -1.67
CA VAL A 65 5.82 -1.42 -2.74
C VAL A 65 6.15 -0.67 -4.03
N TRP A 66 7.15 -1.08 -4.79
CA TRP A 66 7.56 -0.33 -5.99
C TRP A 66 8.22 -1.16 -7.08
N TRP A 67 8.31 -0.60 -8.28
CA TRP A 67 9.10 -1.12 -9.41
C TRP A 67 9.62 0.01 -10.30
N SER A 68 10.58 -0.29 -11.18
CA SER A 68 11.19 0.70 -12.09
C SER A 68 10.34 0.94 -13.34
N ASN A 69 10.03 2.19 -13.66
CA ASN A 69 9.43 2.56 -14.95
C ASN A 69 10.47 2.92 -16.02
N GLY A 70 11.68 3.29 -15.59
CA GLY A 70 12.79 3.55 -16.49
C GLY A 70 13.88 4.34 -15.78
N CYS A 71 14.76 4.97 -16.57
CA CYS A 71 15.77 5.90 -16.09
C CYS A 71 15.86 7.09 -17.06
N THR A 72 16.24 8.23 -16.52
CA THR A 72 16.79 9.39 -17.25
C THR A 72 18.31 9.35 -17.16
N ALA A 73 19.00 10.36 -17.69
CA ALA A 73 20.44 10.48 -17.48
C ALA A 73 20.80 10.78 -16.01
N GLU A 74 19.88 11.39 -15.26
CA GLU A 74 20.13 11.90 -13.90
C GLU A 74 19.36 11.16 -12.79
N ALA A 75 18.36 10.34 -13.14
CA ALA A 75 17.44 9.76 -12.15
C ALA A 75 16.82 8.45 -12.59
N ARG A 76 16.63 7.53 -11.64
CA ARG A 76 15.74 6.38 -11.81
C ARG A 76 14.30 6.81 -11.64
N VAL A 77 13.40 6.28 -12.45
CA VAL A 77 11.96 6.50 -12.29
C VAL A 77 11.32 5.26 -11.71
N THR A 78 10.72 5.38 -10.53
CA THR A 78 10.06 4.29 -9.81
C THR A 78 8.56 4.56 -9.67
N GLN A 79 7.74 3.54 -9.93
CA GLN A 79 6.33 3.57 -9.60
C GLN A 79 6.13 3.01 -8.20
N VAL A 80 5.39 3.75 -7.37
CA VAL A 80 5.23 3.46 -5.95
C VAL A 80 3.75 3.20 -5.65
N VAL A 81 3.53 2.17 -4.84
CA VAL A 81 2.25 1.75 -4.27
C VAL A 81 2.40 1.83 -2.75
N GLN A 82 1.74 2.81 -2.14
CA GLN A 82 1.85 3.05 -0.70
C GLN A 82 0.62 3.76 -0.16
N LEU A 83 0.31 3.50 1.11
CA LEU A 83 -0.47 4.42 1.91
C LEU A 83 0.45 5.57 2.38
N THR A 84 0.05 6.81 2.12
CA THR A 84 0.79 8.01 2.52
C THR A 84 0.05 8.73 3.64
N GLY A 85 0.78 9.54 4.42
CA GLY A 85 0.20 10.34 5.49
C GLY A 85 0.80 10.01 6.85
N GLN A 86 0.12 10.49 7.88
CA GLN A 86 0.45 10.25 9.29
C GLN A 86 -0.81 9.79 10.01
N SER A 87 -0.64 9.24 11.22
CA SER A 87 -1.73 8.95 12.16
C SER A 87 -2.82 10.04 12.14
N GLY A 88 -4.05 9.63 11.83
CA GLY A 88 -5.22 10.50 11.70
C GLY A 88 -5.41 11.20 10.34
N ASN A 89 -4.50 11.01 9.38
CA ASN A 89 -4.59 11.62 8.05
C ASN A 89 -3.88 10.81 6.95
N TYR A 90 -4.42 9.63 6.65
CA TYR A 90 -3.91 8.76 5.59
C TYR A 90 -4.57 8.99 4.23
N SER A 91 -3.86 8.69 3.14
CA SER A 91 -4.35 8.76 1.77
C SER A 91 -3.60 7.80 0.86
N TYR A 92 -4.33 7.16 -0.06
CA TYR A 92 -3.79 6.26 -1.08
C TYR A 92 -3.95 6.89 -2.47
N TYR A 93 -2.87 6.87 -3.26
CA TYR A 93 -2.81 7.45 -4.60
C TYR A 93 -2.21 6.43 -5.58
N THR A 94 -2.81 6.30 -6.76
CA THR A 94 -2.32 5.40 -7.82
C THR A 94 -2.85 5.78 -9.21
N PRO A 95 -2.07 5.61 -10.29
CA PRO A 95 -0.63 5.33 -10.30
C PRO A 95 0.19 6.58 -9.92
N VAL A 96 1.33 6.39 -9.24
CA VAL A 96 2.29 7.47 -8.95
C VAL A 96 3.69 6.98 -9.28
N ALA A 97 4.35 7.64 -10.25
CA ALA A 97 5.77 7.47 -10.55
C ALA A 97 6.59 8.69 -10.15
N HIS A 98 7.77 8.46 -9.55
CA HIS A 98 8.70 9.47 -9.05
C HIS A 98 10.08 9.30 -9.70
N ALA A 99 10.70 10.41 -10.11
CA ALA A 99 12.10 10.44 -10.47
C ALA A 99 12.95 10.64 -9.20
N GLN A 100 13.84 9.70 -8.89
CA GLN A 100 14.77 9.74 -7.77
C GLN A 100 16.17 10.05 -8.31
N SER A 101 16.74 11.18 -7.88
CA SER A 101 18.08 11.62 -8.32
C SER A 101 19.14 10.61 -7.91
N SER A 102 20.05 10.30 -8.84
CA SER A 102 21.18 9.40 -8.63
C SER A 102 22.29 10.01 -7.77
N SER A 103 22.26 11.33 -7.53
CA SER A 103 23.43 12.08 -7.04
C SER A 103 23.72 12.02 -5.54
N SER A 104 22.89 11.38 -4.71
CA SER A 104 23.16 11.27 -3.25
C SER A 104 22.16 10.41 -2.46
N SER A 105 20.94 10.22 -2.97
CA SER A 105 19.86 9.58 -2.21
C SER A 105 19.66 8.09 -2.52
N GLU A 106 20.08 7.60 -3.69
CA GLU A 106 19.93 6.18 -4.03
C GLU A 106 20.90 5.30 -3.24
N GLU A 107 22.20 5.63 -3.22
CA GLU A 107 23.21 4.90 -2.44
C GLU A 107 22.84 4.89 -0.94
N GLN A 108 22.44 6.04 -0.38
CA GLN A 108 22.00 6.11 1.02
C GLN A 108 20.68 5.37 1.27
N SER A 109 19.76 5.33 0.30
CA SER A 109 18.50 4.58 0.43
C SER A 109 18.74 3.06 0.40
N GLU A 110 19.64 2.57 -0.45
CA GLU A 110 19.97 1.15 -0.55
C GLU A 110 20.80 0.66 0.66
N GLU A 111 21.62 1.53 1.26
CA GLU A 111 22.40 1.22 2.46
C GLU A 111 21.56 1.25 3.76
N THR A 112 20.46 2.01 3.80
CA THR A 112 19.67 2.22 5.02
C THR A 112 18.30 1.55 5.03
N ASN A 113 17.77 1.16 3.86
CA ASN A 113 16.46 0.54 3.75
C ASN A 113 16.57 -0.96 3.46
N THR A 114 15.77 -1.75 4.17
CA THR A 114 15.58 -3.16 3.82
C THR A 114 14.75 -3.22 2.54
N GLN A 115 15.29 -3.84 1.49
CA GLN A 115 14.61 -4.05 0.22
C GLN A 115 14.45 -5.54 -0.08
N ILE A 116 13.22 -5.97 -0.27
CA ILE A 116 12.86 -7.38 -0.50
C ILE A 116 12.20 -7.48 -1.86
N SER A 117 12.82 -8.21 -2.78
CA SER A 117 12.18 -8.54 -4.07
C SER A 117 10.97 -9.42 -3.82
N LEU A 118 9.75 -8.99 -4.17
CA LEU A 118 8.52 -9.79 -4.10
C LEU A 118 8.36 -10.74 -5.30
N GLY A 119 9.22 -10.61 -6.31
CA GLY A 119 9.24 -11.45 -7.51
C GLY A 119 9.18 -10.64 -8.80
N ARG A 120 9.11 -11.37 -9.93
CA ARG A 120 9.05 -10.79 -11.28
C ARG A 120 7.62 -10.80 -11.80
N PHE A 121 7.08 -9.63 -12.09
CA PHE A 121 5.69 -9.44 -12.47
C PHE A 121 5.63 -8.95 -13.91
N LYS A 122 4.74 -9.56 -14.72
CA LYS A 122 4.30 -9.00 -16.00
C LYS A 122 3.39 -7.80 -15.78
N ARG A 123 3.16 -7.00 -16.82
CA ARG A 123 2.25 -5.84 -16.76
C ARG A 123 0.89 -6.18 -16.17
N ALA A 124 0.22 -7.20 -16.70
CA ALA A 124 -1.09 -7.63 -16.20
C ALA A 124 -1.09 -8.02 -14.69
N GLN A 125 0.00 -8.57 -14.18
CA GLN A 125 0.13 -8.88 -12.75
C GLN A 125 0.34 -7.63 -11.91
N ARG A 126 1.06 -6.62 -12.43
CA ARG A 126 1.23 -5.32 -11.76
C ARG A 126 -0.07 -4.52 -11.77
N ASP A 127 -0.81 -4.51 -12.88
CA ASP A 127 -2.15 -3.91 -12.93
C ASP A 127 -3.07 -4.57 -11.90
N ARG A 128 -3.06 -5.91 -11.82
CA ARG A 128 -3.82 -6.64 -10.82
C ARG A 128 -3.38 -6.33 -9.38
N LEU A 129 -2.08 -6.09 -9.15
CA LEU A 129 -1.57 -5.64 -7.85
C LEU A 129 -2.11 -4.25 -7.48
N LEU A 130 -2.21 -3.32 -8.44
CA LEU A 130 -2.80 -2.00 -8.24
C LEU A 130 -4.30 -2.10 -7.90
N GLU A 131 -5.04 -2.97 -8.57
CA GLU A 131 -6.45 -3.25 -8.25
C GLU A 131 -6.61 -3.82 -6.83
N VAL A 132 -5.74 -4.75 -6.44
CA VAL A 132 -5.73 -5.32 -5.08
C VAL A 132 -5.44 -4.22 -4.06
N ALA A 133 -4.41 -3.40 -4.28
CA ALA A 133 -4.06 -2.28 -3.40
C ALA A 133 -5.20 -1.28 -3.24
N GLN A 134 -5.91 -0.96 -4.32
CA GLN A 134 -7.08 -0.10 -4.27
C GLN A 134 -8.23 -0.71 -3.44
N ALA A 135 -8.37 -2.03 -3.42
CA ALA A 135 -9.40 -2.74 -2.67
C ALA A 135 -9.09 -2.88 -1.17
N VAL A 136 -7.82 -2.69 -0.75
CA VAL A 136 -7.43 -2.75 0.67
C VAL A 136 -8.11 -1.62 1.44
N VAL A 137 -8.92 -2.00 2.43
CA VAL A 137 -9.65 -1.05 3.25
C VAL A 137 -8.70 -0.35 4.22
N TYR A 138 -8.80 0.98 4.31
CA TYR A 138 -8.16 1.76 5.36
C TYR A 138 -9.08 2.88 5.83
N ARG A 139 -8.84 3.34 7.05
CA ARG A 139 -9.48 4.52 7.62
C ARG A 139 -8.53 5.70 7.53
N LYS A 140 -8.95 6.76 6.86
CA LYS A 140 -8.15 7.98 6.70
C LYS A 140 -7.83 8.63 8.05
N ASP A 141 -8.75 8.54 9.00
CA ASP A 141 -8.67 9.11 10.35
C ASP A 141 -8.11 8.12 11.39
N SER A 142 -7.64 6.95 10.96
CA SER A 142 -7.09 5.93 11.87
C SER A 142 -5.87 6.45 12.60
N VAL A 143 -5.84 6.23 13.92
CA VAL A 143 -4.66 6.46 14.77
C VAL A 143 -4.01 5.16 15.22
N VAL A 144 -4.62 4.01 14.89
CA VAL A 144 -4.21 2.68 15.35
C VAL A 144 -3.63 1.85 14.21
N ASN A 145 -4.24 1.91 13.03
CA ASN A 145 -3.85 1.17 11.84
C ASN A 145 -3.22 2.11 10.81
N GLY A 146 -1.89 2.04 10.65
CA GLY A 146 -1.13 2.90 9.74
C GLY A 146 -0.67 2.20 8.45
N CYS A 147 0.42 2.73 7.86
CA CYS A 147 0.97 2.26 6.58
C CYS A 147 1.50 0.81 6.62
N SER A 148 2.06 0.38 7.75
CA SER A 148 2.52 -0.98 8.03
C SER A 148 1.37 -1.98 7.90
N VAL A 149 0.26 -1.73 8.62
CA VAL A 149 -0.96 -2.55 8.62
C VAL A 149 -1.55 -2.61 7.21
N TRP A 150 -1.68 -1.47 6.55
CA TRP A 150 -2.20 -1.43 5.18
C TRP A 150 -1.34 -2.25 4.21
N THR A 151 -0.02 -2.19 4.35
CA THR A 151 0.89 -2.97 3.51
C THR A 151 0.79 -4.46 3.81
N ARG A 152 0.63 -4.86 5.08
CA ARG A 152 0.37 -6.26 5.45
C ARG A 152 -0.86 -6.78 4.72
N ASP A 153 -1.97 -6.06 4.83
CA ASP A 153 -3.23 -6.43 4.21
C ASP A 153 -3.13 -6.49 2.68
N LEU A 154 -2.38 -5.57 2.06
CA LEU A 154 -2.06 -5.62 0.63
C LEU A 154 -1.33 -6.92 0.28
N LEU A 155 -0.26 -7.26 0.99
CA LEU A 155 0.51 -8.46 0.66
C LEU A 155 -0.32 -9.74 0.90
N GLN A 156 -1.13 -9.80 1.95
CA GLN A 156 -2.05 -10.91 2.19
C GLN A 156 -3.11 -11.02 1.08
N ALA A 157 -3.69 -9.89 0.66
CA ALA A 157 -4.64 -9.87 -0.45
C ALA A 157 -3.98 -10.26 -1.78
N ALA A 158 -2.71 -9.90 -2.00
CA ALA A 158 -1.93 -10.33 -3.15
C ALA A 158 -1.66 -11.85 -3.14
N VAL A 159 -1.44 -12.44 -1.96
CA VAL A 159 -1.38 -13.91 -1.81
C VAL A 159 -2.73 -14.54 -2.16
N GLY A 160 -3.83 -14.03 -1.61
CA GLY A 160 -5.18 -14.52 -1.92
C GLY A 160 -5.56 -14.39 -3.40
N ALA A 161 -4.99 -13.41 -4.11
CA ALA A 161 -5.16 -13.22 -5.55
C ALA A 161 -4.19 -14.07 -6.41
N GLY A 162 -3.30 -14.86 -5.80
CA GLY A 162 -2.30 -15.66 -6.51
C GLY A 162 -1.18 -14.84 -7.16
N LEU A 163 -1.01 -13.57 -6.77
CA LEU A 163 0.07 -12.69 -7.26
C LEU A 163 1.37 -12.91 -6.50
N LEU A 164 1.27 -13.29 -5.21
CA LEU A 164 2.39 -13.52 -4.32
C LEU A 164 2.29 -14.91 -3.71
N ALA A 165 3.42 -15.62 -3.60
CA ALA A 165 3.44 -16.89 -2.87
C ALA A 165 3.40 -16.64 -1.36
N GLN A 166 2.72 -17.51 -0.60
CA GLN A 166 2.68 -17.43 0.87
C GLN A 166 4.08 -17.38 1.49
N ALA A 167 4.98 -18.26 1.04
CA ALA A 167 6.37 -18.28 1.51
C ALA A 167 7.08 -16.93 1.33
N LYS A 168 6.70 -16.16 0.29
CA LYS A 168 7.30 -14.86 0.04
C LYS A 168 6.72 -13.76 0.93
N PHE A 169 5.44 -13.86 1.26
CA PHE A 169 4.84 -13.04 2.31
C PHE A 169 5.53 -13.31 3.66
N ASP A 170 5.72 -14.57 4.03
CA ASP A 170 6.33 -14.95 5.31
C ASP A 170 7.79 -14.44 5.41
N GLU A 171 8.55 -14.52 4.32
CA GLU A 171 9.90 -13.96 4.23
C GLU A 171 9.88 -12.42 4.41
N ALA A 172 8.95 -11.74 3.75
CA ALA A 172 8.81 -10.30 3.83
C ALA A 172 8.43 -9.84 5.25
N ASP A 173 7.48 -10.52 5.88
CA ASP A 173 7.03 -10.22 7.24
C ASP A 173 8.13 -10.52 8.29
N THR A 174 8.96 -11.53 8.05
CA THR A 174 10.10 -11.82 8.93
C THR A 174 11.15 -10.70 8.90
N GLN A 175 11.46 -10.19 7.72
CA GLN A 175 12.51 -9.16 7.53
C GLN A 175 12.00 -7.73 7.79
N VAL A 176 10.73 -7.48 7.50
CA VAL A 176 10.05 -6.22 7.76
C VAL A 176 8.77 -6.57 8.52
N PRO A 177 8.83 -6.68 9.87
CA PRO A 177 7.64 -7.02 10.66
C PRO A 177 6.51 -6.03 10.37
N LEU A 178 5.45 -6.52 9.73
CA LEU A 178 4.27 -5.74 9.40
C LEU A 178 3.20 -5.98 10.45
N GLU A 179 2.65 -4.91 11.00
CA GLU A 179 1.68 -4.99 12.08
C GLU A 179 0.35 -5.59 11.62
N GLU A 180 -0.27 -6.38 12.50
CA GLU A 180 -1.62 -6.88 12.28
C GLU A 180 -2.66 -5.80 12.54
N ARG A 181 -3.71 -5.80 11.73
CA ARG A 181 -4.84 -4.89 11.89
C ARG A 181 -5.51 -5.09 13.24
N ARG A 182 -5.79 -3.97 13.91
CA ARG A 182 -6.50 -3.93 15.20
C ARG A 182 -7.85 -3.25 15.05
N ALA A 183 -8.73 -3.50 16.02
CA ALA A 183 -9.97 -2.74 16.13
C ALA A 183 -9.65 -1.25 16.35
N GLU A 184 -10.42 -0.40 15.68
CA GLU A 184 -10.34 1.04 15.85
C GLU A 184 -10.90 1.42 17.23
N ALA A 185 -10.34 2.46 17.84
CA ALA A 185 -10.81 3.03 19.11
C ALA A 185 -12.03 3.94 18.91
#